data_AF-A0A2G8KGG8-F1
#
_entry.id   AF-A0A2G8KGG8-F1
#
_cell.length_a   1.000
_cell.length_b   1.000
_cell.length_c   1.000
_cell.angle_alpha   90.00
_cell.angle_beta   90.00
_cell.angle_gamma   90.00
#
_symmetry.space_group_name_H-M   'P 1'
#
loop_
_entity.id
_entity.type
_entity.pdbx_description
1 polymer ?
#
loop_
_entity_poly.entity_id
_entity_poly.type
_entity_poly.pdbx_seq_one_letter_code
_entity_poly.pdbx_strand_id
1 'polypeptide(L)'
;MKHDHYQELLDQFTEELKYKYKDWCAQIQPLPTSSREGQYEVGKIFVDRALKCSEKGRYSENWSRLNSYNDIFKQDSKRIIIEADPGYGKSTMILQAAKDWYSKDSTSSLKDVEIFILLRLKMLQGITSFYKAVKTTLLPKDTRLLESHIEFLLFHCKSVVVALDDYDEYPDKEKDSDFMKILKGDMLQNCKVILLTRISILPEDYHATTKFMQLNGFSDESQSQYIAKMFGNPEGFTLKELIKDLPIGGVIRDILTVPLFFTMLAHINDFLDQSIGKRTSRQLQPCLRYSYQS
;
A
#
# COMPACT_ATOMS: atom_id res chain seq x y z
N MET A 1 32.69 -16.68 13.79
CA MET A 1 32.52 -15.62 14.80
C MET A 1 31.93 -14.32 14.25
N LYS A 2 32.59 -13.55 13.37
CA LYS A 2 31.97 -12.30 12.85
C LYS A 2 30.77 -12.53 11.92
N HIS A 3 30.80 -13.61 11.13
CA HIS A 3 29.70 -13.93 10.21
C HIS A 3 28.45 -14.43 10.94
N ASP A 4 28.64 -15.30 11.94
CA ASP A 4 27.54 -15.86 12.74
C ASP A 4 26.80 -14.76 13.51
N HIS A 5 27.54 -13.82 14.12
CA HIS A 5 26.92 -12.69 14.82
C HIS A 5 26.16 -11.74 13.89
N TYR A 6 26.68 -11.48 12.68
CA TYR A 6 25.94 -10.71 11.67
C TYR A 6 24.63 -11.41 11.29
N GLN A 7 24.66 -12.72 11.08
CA GLN A 7 23.47 -13.47 10.68
C GLN A 7 22.43 -13.51 11.79
N GLU A 8 22.84 -13.69 13.05
CA GLU A 8 21.94 -13.62 14.21
C GLU A 8 21.23 -12.25 14.31
N LEU A 9 21.98 -11.15 14.12
CA LEU A 9 21.40 -9.80 14.13
C LEU A 9 20.41 -9.60 12.97
N LEU A 10 20.76 -10.08 11.78
CA LEU A 10 19.92 -9.98 10.58
C LEU A 10 18.63 -10.79 10.75
N ASP A 11 18.73 -12.02 11.24
CA ASP A 11 17.59 -12.90 11.48
C ASP A 11 16.65 -12.28 12.52
N GLN A 12 17.19 -11.80 13.65
CA GLN A 12 16.39 -11.11 14.66
C GLN A 12 15.68 -9.88 14.07
N PHE A 13 16.42 -9.01 13.37
CA PHE A 13 15.88 -7.77 12.82
C PHE A 13 14.78 -8.05 11.79
N THR A 14 15.01 -8.99 10.88
CA THR A 14 14.03 -9.34 9.85
C THR A 14 12.80 -10.00 10.44
N GLU A 15 12.92 -10.89 11.43
CA GLU A 15 11.74 -11.49 12.09
C GLU A 15 10.89 -10.45 12.83
N GLU A 16 11.52 -9.50 13.53
CA GLU A 16 10.79 -8.40 14.19
C GLU A 16 10.05 -7.51 13.17
N LEU A 17 10.66 -7.19 12.03
CA LEU A 17 9.99 -6.48 10.93
C LEU A 17 8.82 -7.29 10.34
N LYS A 18 9.02 -8.59 10.06
CA LYS A 18 7.98 -9.46 9.52
C LYS A 18 6.79 -9.55 10.47
N TYR A 19 7.03 -9.66 11.78
CA TYR A 19 5.98 -9.65 12.79
C TYR A 19 5.13 -8.38 12.69
N LYS A 20 5.78 -7.21 12.62
CA LYS A 20 5.10 -5.91 12.47
C LYS A 20 4.29 -5.82 11.19
N TYR A 21 4.83 -6.26 10.06
CA TYR A 21 4.15 -6.15 8.77
C TYR A 21 2.99 -7.13 8.64
N LYS A 22 3.06 -8.33 9.23
CA LYS A 22 1.92 -9.25 9.30
C LYS A 22 0.72 -8.60 9.99
N ASP A 23 0.96 -7.90 11.10
CA ASP A 23 -0.08 -7.15 11.83
C ASP A 23 -0.70 -6.04 10.95
N TRP A 24 0.14 -5.20 10.34
CA TRP A 24 -0.34 -4.14 9.44
C TRP A 24 -1.09 -4.68 8.23
N CYS A 25 -0.63 -5.77 7.63
CA CYS A 25 -1.24 -6.37 6.46
C CYS A 25 -2.56 -7.08 6.77
N ALA A 26 -2.82 -7.49 8.01
CA ALA A 26 -4.05 -8.19 8.40
C ALA A 26 -5.22 -7.25 8.75
N GLN A 27 -4.95 -5.98 9.02
CA GLN A 27 -5.92 -5.03 9.60
C GLN A 27 -6.33 -3.93 8.63
N ILE A 28 -6.43 -4.22 7.32
CA ILE A 28 -6.82 -3.21 6.33
C ILE A 28 -8.33 -3.02 6.35
N GLN A 29 -8.76 -1.77 6.51
CA GLN A 29 -10.16 -1.39 6.43
C GLN A 29 -10.39 -0.57 5.14
N PRO A 30 -11.18 -1.07 4.18
CA PRO A 30 -11.54 -0.32 2.97
C PRO A 30 -12.38 0.92 3.28
N LEU A 31 -13.09 0.90 4.41
CA LEU A 31 -14.03 1.93 4.85
C LEU A 31 -13.67 2.42 6.27
N PRO A 32 -13.65 3.74 6.52
CA PRO A 32 -13.33 4.29 7.85
C PRO A 32 -14.30 3.92 8.97
N THR A 33 -15.55 3.56 8.65
CA THR A 33 -16.65 3.41 9.62
C THR A 33 -17.20 1.99 9.75
N SER A 34 -16.62 0.99 9.08
CA SER A 34 -17.05 -0.40 9.27
C SER A 34 -16.67 -0.89 10.68
N SER A 35 -17.59 -1.57 11.36
CA SER A 35 -17.34 -2.32 12.61
C SER A 35 -16.12 -3.24 12.45
N ARG A 36 -15.55 -3.73 13.56
CA ARG A 36 -14.39 -4.66 13.57
C ARG A 36 -14.56 -5.92 12.70
N GLU A 37 -15.77 -6.18 12.20
CA GLU A 37 -16.12 -7.25 11.26
C GLU A 37 -15.63 -7.01 9.81
N GLY A 38 -15.10 -5.82 9.49
CA GLY A 38 -14.66 -5.43 8.13
C GLY A 38 -13.15 -5.30 7.91
N GLN A 39 -12.32 -5.94 8.74
CA GLN A 39 -10.87 -6.01 8.49
C GLN A 39 -10.57 -7.10 7.47
N TYR A 40 -9.76 -6.77 6.47
CA TYR A 40 -9.28 -7.74 5.50
C TYR A 40 -7.76 -7.70 5.43
N GLU A 41 -7.21 -8.84 5.00
CA GLU A 41 -5.82 -8.90 4.62
C GLU A 41 -5.58 -8.01 3.37
N VAL A 42 -4.44 -7.31 3.32
CA VAL A 42 -4.04 -6.47 2.17
C VAL A 42 -4.13 -7.23 0.86
N GLY A 43 -3.71 -8.49 0.86
CA GLY A 43 -3.75 -9.35 -0.30
C GLY A 43 -5.15 -9.68 -0.79
N LYS A 44 -6.22 -9.45 -0.01
CA LYS A 44 -7.61 -9.59 -0.44
C LYS A 44 -8.15 -8.30 -1.09
N ILE A 45 -7.68 -7.13 -0.66
CA ILE A 45 -8.15 -5.83 -1.16
C ILE A 45 -7.30 -5.31 -2.31
N PHE A 46 -6.00 -5.59 -2.29
CA PHE A 46 -5.06 -5.04 -3.26
C PHE A 46 -5.36 -5.55 -4.66
N VAL A 47 -5.39 -4.62 -5.61
CA VAL A 47 -5.47 -4.88 -7.05
C VAL A 47 -4.26 -4.22 -7.69
N ASP A 48 -3.47 -5.02 -8.39
CA ASP A 48 -2.29 -4.54 -9.09
C ASP A 48 -2.69 -3.64 -10.26
N ARG A 49 -1.89 -2.61 -10.49
CA ARG A 49 -2.22 -1.53 -11.41
C ARG A 49 -0.97 -1.02 -12.10
N ALA A 50 -1.19 -0.55 -13.32
CA ALA A 50 -0.15 0.11 -14.08
C ALA A 50 0.31 1.39 -13.39
N LEU A 51 1.60 1.67 -13.51
CA LEU A 51 2.18 2.96 -13.16
C LEU A 51 2.68 3.64 -14.43
N LYS A 52 2.80 4.95 -14.38
CA LYS A 52 3.59 5.71 -15.33
C LYS A 52 4.96 5.95 -14.72
N CYS A 53 6.02 5.84 -15.50
CA CYS A 53 7.38 6.12 -15.07
C CYS A 53 8.01 7.16 -16.00
N SER A 54 8.63 8.19 -15.44
CA SER A 54 9.40 9.17 -16.20
C SER A 54 10.88 8.86 -16.16
N GLU A 55 11.51 8.80 -17.33
CA GLU A 55 12.95 8.60 -17.47
C GLU A 55 13.75 9.90 -17.34
N LYS A 56 13.13 11.06 -17.60
CA LYS A 56 13.81 12.37 -17.67
C LYS A 56 13.37 13.34 -16.55
N GLY A 57 12.76 12.82 -15.48
CA GLY A 57 12.28 13.61 -14.34
C GLY A 57 10.79 14.00 -14.44
N ARG A 58 10.23 14.57 -13.37
CA ARG A 58 8.78 14.79 -13.23
C ARG A 58 8.13 15.57 -14.37
N TYR A 59 8.80 16.60 -14.90
CA TYR A 59 8.24 17.48 -15.95
C TYR A 59 8.47 16.95 -17.38
N SER A 60 8.92 15.70 -17.52
CA SER A 60 9.00 15.04 -18.82
C SER A 60 7.61 14.88 -19.43
N GLU A 61 7.50 15.13 -20.73
CA GLU A 61 6.30 14.81 -21.51
C GLU A 61 6.19 13.30 -21.79
N ASN A 62 7.33 12.60 -21.78
CA ASN A 62 7.40 11.18 -22.08
C ASN A 62 7.39 10.35 -20.80
N TRP A 63 6.30 9.61 -20.61
CA TRP A 63 6.12 8.64 -19.54
C TRP A 63 5.95 7.24 -20.14
N SER A 64 6.77 6.29 -19.69
CA SER A 64 6.62 4.89 -20.05
C SER A 64 5.64 4.20 -19.11
N ARG A 65 4.94 3.17 -19.60
CA ARG A 65 4.02 2.37 -18.81
C ARG A 65 4.77 1.23 -18.12
N LEU A 66 4.58 1.12 -16.81
CA LEU A 66 4.89 -0.08 -16.02
C LEU A 66 3.59 -0.86 -15.81
N ASN A 67 3.62 -2.18 -15.97
CA ASN A 67 2.40 -2.98 -15.94
C ASN A 67 2.03 -3.44 -14.53
N SER A 68 3.04 -3.59 -13.66
CA SER A 68 2.88 -4.02 -12.28
C SER A 68 3.66 -3.13 -11.34
N TYR A 69 3.18 -3.00 -10.10
CA TYR A 69 3.96 -2.38 -9.03
C TYR A 69 5.30 -3.09 -8.78
N ASN A 70 5.42 -4.38 -9.11
CA ASN A 70 6.70 -5.10 -9.03
C ASN A 70 7.81 -4.46 -9.88
N ASP A 71 7.45 -3.79 -10.98
CA ASP A 71 8.40 -3.15 -11.88
C ASP A 71 9.09 -1.93 -11.23
N ILE A 72 8.54 -1.39 -10.13
CA ILE A 72 9.17 -0.33 -9.31
C ILE A 72 10.53 -0.81 -8.79
N PHE A 73 10.57 -2.04 -8.27
CA PHE A 73 11.77 -2.57 -7.61
C PHE A 73 12.84 -3.02 -8.60
N LYS A 74 12.46 -3.27 -9.85
CA LYS A 74 13.37 -3.62 -10.96
C LYS A 74 14.09 -2.42 -11.57
N GLN A 75 13.65 -1.20 -11.26
CA GLN A 75 14.32 -0.01 -11.79
C GLN A 75 15.78 0.06 -11.33
N ASP A 76 16.65 0.57 -12.18
CA ASP A 76 18.06 0.82 -11.91
C ASP A 76 18.30 1.94 -10.89
N SER A 77 17.40 2.94 -10.81
CA SER A 77 17.56 4.04 -9.87
C SER A 77 17.43 3.60 -8.40
N LYS A 78 18.30 4.19 -7.56
CA LYS A 78 18.29 4.05 -6.10
C LYS A 78 17.34 5.02 -5.42
N ARG A 79 16.78 6.00 -6.15
CA ARG A 79 15.85 7.01 -5.62
C ARG A 79 14.62 7.06 -6.51
N ILE A 80 13.46 6.80 -5.92
CA ILE A 80 12.19 6.76 -6.64
C ILE A 80 11.18 7.58 -5.84
N ILE A 81 10.46 8.48 -6.51
CA ILE A 81 9.30 9.17 -5.96
C ILE A 81 8.07 8.65 -6.68
N ILE A 82 7.10 8.14 -5.92
CA ILE A 82 5.81 7.68 -6.42
C ILE A 82 4.73 8.65 -5.95
N GLU A 83 4.06 9.25 -6.92
CA GLU A 83 3.04 10.26 -6.70
C GLU A 83 1.66 9.70 -7.06
N ALA A 84 0.67 10.08 -6.28
CA ALA A 84 -0.74 9.88 -6.60
C ALA A 84 -1.60 10.75 -5.70
N ASP A 85 -2.80 11.11 -6.13
CA ASP A 85 -3.72 11.83 -5.26
C ASP A 85 -4.22 10.98 -4.07
N PRO A 86 -4.82 11.61 -3.06
CA PRO A 86 -5.45 10.89 -1.94
C PRO A 86 -6.44 9.83 -2.44
N GLY A 87 -6.48 8.67 -1.78
CA GLY A 87 -7.39 7.59 -2.15
C GLY A 87 -6.94 6.72 -3.32
N TYR A 88 -5.79 7.00 -3.95
CA TYR A 88 -5.23 6.17 -5.02
C TYR A 88 -4.55 4.88 -4.55
N GLY A 89 -4.50 4.62 -3.23
CA GLY A 89 -4.01 3.36 -2.67
C GLY A 89 -2.48 3.22 -2.63
N LYS A 90 -1.75 4.34 -2.51
CA LYS A 90 -0.28 4.35 -2.31
C LYS A 90 0.16 3.48 -1.13
N SER A 91 -0.42 3.72 0.05
CA SER A 91 -0.14 2.94 1.26
C SER A 91 -0.53 1.47 1.12
N THR A 92 -1.64 1.18 0.46
CA THR A 92 -2.06 -0.21 0.18
C THR A 92 -1.07 -0.94 -0.72
N MET A 93 -0.55 -0.26 -1.75
CA MET A 93 0.45 -0.83 -2.66
C MET A 93 1.75 -1.16 -1.94
N ILE A 94 2.28 -0.24 -1.12
CA ILE A 94 3.54 -0.49 -0.42
C ILE A 94 3.38 -1.51 0.73
N LEU A 95 2.20 -1.62 1.33
CA LEU A 95 1.87 -2.71 2.26
C LEU A 95 1.80 -4.07 1.55
N GLN A 96 1.24 -4.12 0.33
CA GLN A 96 1.33 -5.34 -0.48
C GLN A 96 2.79 -5.71 -0.76
N ALA A 97 3.64 -4.74 -1.08
CA ALA A 97 5.07 -4.98 -1.26
C ALA A 97 5.73 -5.57 0.01
N ALA A 98 5.39 -5.05 1.18
CA ALA A 98 5.85 -5.60 2.47
C ALA A 98 5.39 -7.05 2.66
N LYS A 99 4.14 -7.37 2.26
CA LYS A 99 3.61 -8.74 2.26
C LYS A 99 4.43 -9.66 1.36
N ASP A 100 4.64 -9.28 0.12
CA ASP A 100 5.40 -10.07 -0.84
C ASP A 100 6.85 -10.31 -0.39
N TRP A 101 7.46 -9.32 0.28
CA TRP A 101 8.78 -9.46 0.89
C TRP A 101 8.80 -10.48 2.03
N TYR A 102 7.88 -10.41 2.99
CA TYR A 102 7.90 -11.33 4.14
C TYR A 102 7.42 -12.75 3.77
N SER A 103 6.54 -12.88 2.77
CA SER A 103 6.05 -14.17 2.28
C SER A 103 7.03 -14.85 1.33
N LYS A 104 8.06 -14.11 0.87
CA LYS A 104 9.01 -14.56 -0.15
C LYS A 104 8.31 -15.02 -1.42
N ASP A 105 7.32 -14.24 -1.87
CA ASP A 105 6.56 -14.54 -3.09
C ASP A 105 7.51 -14.72 -4.28
N SER A 106 7.44 -15.89 -4.93
CA SER A 106 8.35 -16.26 -6.02
C SER A 106 8.20 -15.41 -7.28
N THR A 107 7.05 -14.77 -7.44
CA THR A 107 6.72 -13.87 -8.54
C THR A 107 7.12 -12.41 -8.26
N SER A 108 7.41 -12.10 -6.99
CA SER A 108 7.79 -10.75 -6.58
C SER A 108 9.26 -10.45 -6.84
N SER A 109 9.53 -9.19 -7.19
CA SER A 109 10.90 -8.67 -7.28
C SER A 109 11.58 -8.48 -5.92
N LEU A 110 10.84 -8.67 -4.83
CA LEU A 110 11.32 -8.53 -3.46
C LEU A 110 11.80 -9.83 -2.82
N LYS A 111 11.66 -10.98 -3.49
CA LYS A 111 12.04 -12.29 -2.93
C LYS A 111 13.50 -12.35 -2.44
N ASP A 112 14.40 -11.74 -3.21
CA ASP A 112 15.86 -11.72 -2.96
C ASP A 112 16.29 -10.46 -2.19
N VAL A 113 15.36 -9.59 -1.78
CA VAL A 113 15.66 -8.46 -0.91
C VAL A 113 15.86 -8.96 0.52
N GLU A 114 17.01 -8.64 1.11
CA GLU A 114 17.37 -9.06 2.46
C GLU A 114 16.56 -8.28 3.49
N ILE A 115 16.47 -6.95 3.33
CA ILE A 115 15.77 -6.06 4.25
C ILE A 115 14.79 -5.14 3.51
N PHE A 116 13.55 -5.11 3.98
CA PHE A 116 12.54 -4.14 3.56
C PHE A 116 12.09 -3.30 4.76
N ILE A 117 12.36 -1.99 4.72
CA ILE A 117 11.95 -1.04 5.76
C ILE A 117 10.78 -0.22 5.22
N LEU A 118 9.65 -0.20 5.92
CA LEU A 118 8.49 0.63 5.62
C LEU A 118 8.21 1.58 6.79
N LEU A 119 8.51 2.85 6.61
CA LEU A 119 8.19 3.90 7.59
C LEU A 119 7.01 4.74 7.12
N ARG A 120 6.04 4.93 8.01
CA ARG A 120 4.93 5.89 7.82
C ARG A 120 5.33 7.23 8.41
N LEU A 121 5.71 8.17 7.56
CA LEU A 121 6.31 9.44 7.98
C LEU A 121 5.35 10.28 8.83
N LYS A 122 4.04 10.20 8.60
CA LYS A 122 3.01 10.86 9.42
C LYS A 122 3.06 10.53 10.92
N MET A 123 3.71 9.42 11.30
CA MET A 123 3.84 8.98 12.69
C MET A 123 5.14 9.44 13.36
N LEU A 124 6.02 10.17 12.66
CA LEU A 124 7.39 10.44 13.10
C LEU A 124 7.59 11.84 13.71
N GLN A 125 6.55 12.40 14.32
CA GLN A 125 6.64 13.72 14.95
C GLN A 125 7.77 13.77 16.01
N GLY A 126 8.72 14.69 15.83
CA GLY A 126 9.87 14.87 16.74
C GLY A 126 10.98 13.84 16.55
N ILE A 127 10.92 12.97 15.53
CA ILE A 127 11.95 11.98 15.22
C ILE A 127 12.68 12.39 13.94
N THR A 128 13.91 12.86 14.08
CA THR A 128 14.76 13.29 12.95
C THR A 128 15.75 12.23 12.51
N SER A 129 16.05 11.24 13.35
CA SER A 129 16.95 10.14 13.00
C SER A 129 16.20 8.96 12.39
N PHE A 130 16.72 8.46 11.26
CA PHE A 130 16.16 7.31 10.56
C PHE A 130 16.26 6.02 11.39
N TYR A 131 17.43 5.74 11.97
CA TYR A 131 17.63 4.52 12.76
C TYR A 131 16.78 4.49 14.02
N LYS A 132 16.64 5.64 14.68
CA LYS A 132 15.69 5.82 15.78
C LYS A 132 14.25 5.58 15.34
N ALA A 133 13.83 6.10 14.19
CA ALA A 133 12.49 5.88 13.65
C ALA A 133 12.23 4.38 13.40
N VAL A 134 13.17 3.67 12.77
CA VAL A 134 13.07 2.21 12.56
C VAL A 134 12.90 1.47 13.89
N LYS A 135 13.81 1.72 14.85
CA LYS A 135 13.77 1.06 16.15
C LYS A 135 12.47 1.32 16.90
N THR A 136 12.00 2.57 16.93
CA THR A 136 10.86 2.97 17.77
C THR A 136 9.50 2.68 17.14
N THR A 137 9.41 2.60 15.81
CA THR A 137 8.13 2.40 15.12
C THR A 137 7.91 0.99 14.60
N LEU A 138 8.98 0.27 14.26
CA LEU A 138 8.89 -1.04 13.63
C LEU A 138 9.23 -2.19 14.58
N LEU A 139 10.13 -1.97 15.55
CA LEU A 139 10.59 -3.04 16.44
C LEU A 139 9.80 -3.07 17.77
N PRO A 140 9.73 -4.23 18.44
CA PRO A 140 9.19 -4.35 19.79
C PRO A 140 9.92 -3.46 20.80
N LYS A 141 9.22 -3.00 21.83
CA LYS A 141 9.79 -2.13 22.87
C LYS A 141 10.91 -2.80 23.68
N ASP A 142 10.88 -4.11 23.78
CA ASP A 142 11.82 -4.98 24.47
C ASP A 142 12.89 -5.58 23.54
N THR A 143 12.98 -5.10 22.29
CA THR A 143 14.05 -5.51 21.37
C THR A 143 15.43 -5.23 21.96
N ARG A 144 16.36 -6.16 21.73
CA ARG A 144 17.79 -6.00 22.07
C ARG A 144 18.56 -5.22 20.99
N LEU A 145 17.92 -4.94 19.85
CA LEU A 145 18.55 -4.22 18.76
C LEU A 145 18.75 -2.74 19.12
N LEU A 146 19.96 -2.26 18.86
CA LEU A 146 20.35 -0.87 19.03
C LEU A 146 20.27 -0.17 17.66
N GLU A 147 20.20 1.16 17.68
CA GLU A 147 20.23 1.96 16.45
C GLU A 147 21.51 1.67 15.63
N SER A 148 22.64 1.47 16.31
CA SER A 148 23.91 1.06 15.69
C SER A 148 23.87 -0.35 15.06
N HIS A 149 23.06 -1.28 15.58
CA HIS A 149 22.87 -2.59 14.93
C HIS A 149 22.10 -2.44 13.62
N ILE A 150 21.08 -1.58 13.61
CA ILE A 150 20.30 -1.29 12.39
C ILE A 150 21.22 -0.64 11.35
N GLU A 151 21.98 0.39 11.74
CA GLU A 151 22.98 1.02 10.87
C GLU A 151 23.99 0.02 10.31
N PHE A 152 24.57 -0.83 11.16
CA PHE A 152 25.52 -1.86 10.77
C PHE A 152 24.92 -2.84 9.74
N LEU A 153 23.69 -3.31 9.97
CA LEU A 153 23.00 -4.21 9.04
C LEU A 153 22.76 -3.54 7.69
N LEU A 154 22.22 -2.32 7.67
CA LEU A 154 21.92 -1.62 6.41
C LEU A 154 23.17 -1.28 5.59
N PHE A 155 24.31 -1.10 6.25
CA PHE A 155 25.59 -0.87 5.59
C PHE A 155 26.14 -2.14 4.92
N HIS A 156 25.97 -3.31 5.54
CA HIS A 156 26.58 -4.57 5.07
C HIS A 156 25.64 -5.47 4.23
N CYS A 157 24.33 -5.27 4.29
CA CYS A 157 23.39 -5.99 3.43
C CYS A 157 23.59 -5.66 1.95
N LYS A 158 23.50 -6.68 1.10
CA LYS A 158 23.62 -6.57 -0.36
C LYS A 158 22.38 -5.91 -0.97
N SER A 159 21.20 -6.16 -0.40
CA SER A 159 19.94 -5.68 -0.95
C SER A 159 19.00 -5.15 0.13
N VAL A 160 18.84 -3.82 0.15
CA VAL A 160 17.96 -3.10 1.07
C VAL A 160 17.00 -2.20 0.30
N VAL A 161 15.72 -2.31 0.61
CA VAL A 161 14.67 -1.39 0.16
C VAL A 161 14.13 -0.61 1.34
N VAL A 162 14.06 0.71 1.22
CA VAL A 162 13.48 1.62 2.21
C VAL A 162 12.32 2.35 1.56
N ALA A 163 11.12 2.13 2.07
CA ALA A 163 9.91 2.81 1.66
C ALA A 163 9.49 3.83 2.72
N LEU A 164 9.30 5.07 2.28
CA LEU A 164 8.89 6.20 3.08
C LEU A 164 7.49 6.60 2.61
N ASP A 165 6.47 6.20 3.37
CA ASP A 165 5.06 6.48 3.05
C ASP A 165 4.54 7.72 3.77
N ASP A 166 3.47 8.31 3.26
CA ASP A 166 2.80 9.50 3.82
C ASP A 166 3.71 10.76 3.92
N TYR A 167 4.59 11.02 2.95
CA TYR A 167 5.49 12.21 3.01
C TYR A 167 4.73 13.53 3.09
N ASP A 168 3.61 13.63 2.39
CA ASP A 168 2.74 14.82 2.41
C ASP A 168 2.17 15.12 3.81
N GLU A 169 2.09 14.11 4.67
CA GLU A 169 1.64 14.20 6.06
C GLU A 169 2.79 14.16 7.06
N TYR A 170 4.06 14.25 6.60
CA TYR A 170 5.22 14.25 7.49
C TYR A 170 5.29 15.57 8.29
N PRO A 171 5.17 15.55 9.64
CA PRO A 171 5.10 16.77 10.43
C PRO A 171 6.37 17.62 10.39
N ASP A 172 7.52 16.97 10.15
CA ASP A 172 8.85 17.55 10.28
C ASP A 172 9.57 17.67 8.93
N LYS A 173 8.83 17.68 7.82
CA LYS A 173 9.37 17.74 6.45
C LYS A 173 10.28 18.94 6.15
N GLU A 174 10.11 20.04 6.88
CA GLU A 174 10.92 21.27 6.76
C GLU A 174 12.14 21.29 7.70
N LYS A 175 12.28 20.28 8.58
CA LYS A 175 13.40 20.21 9.53
C LYS A 175 14.57 19.47 8.89
N ASP A 176 15.79 19.91 9.20
CA ASP A 176 16.98 19.12 8.91
C ASP A 176 16.89 17.77 9.65
N SER A 177 16.88 16.69 8.88
CA SER A 177 16.66 15.32 9.35
C SER A 177 17.37 14.33 8.44
N ASP A 178 17.59 13.12 8.95
CA ASP A 178 18.13 12.02 8.16
C ASP A 178 17.25 11.74 6.93
N PHE A 179 15.94 11.96 7.02
CA PHE A 179 15.02 11.77 5.90
C PHE A 179 15.35 12.69 4.73
N MET A 180 15.65 13.97 4.98
CA MET A 180 16.06 14.89 3.91
C MET A 180 17.40 14.49 3.29
N LYS A 181 18.36 14.06 4.11
CA LYS A 181 19.66 13.53 3.64
C LYS A 181 19.49 12.26 2.81
N ILE A 182 18.58 11.37 3.22
CA ILE A 182 18.23 10.14 2.47
C ILE A 182 17.66 10.50 1.10
N LEU A 183 16.74 11.46 1.02
CA LEU A 183 16.12 11.90 -0.24
C LEU A 183 17.13 12.58 -1.18
N LYS A 184 18.04 13.39 -0.64
CA LYS A 184 19.16 13.99 -1.37
C LYS A 184 20.20 12.98 -1.83
N GLY A 185 20.23 11.79 -1.24
CA GLY A 185 21.22 10.77 -1.53
C GLY A 185 22.49 10.88 -0.69
N ASP A 186 22.53 11.76 0.31
CA ASP A 186 23.68 11.91 1.22
C ASP A 186 23.77 10.77 2.23
N MET A 187 22.66 10.05 2.45
CA MET A 187 22.54 8.92 3.37
C MET A 187 21.84 7.73 2.71
N LEU A 188 22.17 6.51 3.14
CA LEU A 188 21.65 5.24 2.56
C LEU A 188 21.88 5.14 1.04
N GLN A 189 23.07 5.52 0.55
CA GLN A 189 23.42 5.55 -0.88
C GLN A 189 23.28 4.18 -1.57
N ASN A 190 23.60 3.10 -0.87
CA ASN A 190 23.52 1.73 -1.41
C ASN A 190 22.09 1.17 -1.42
N CYS A 191 21.20 1.74 -0.61
CA CYS A 191 19.80 1.31 -0.48
C CYS A 191 18.95 1.87 -1.63
N LYS A 192 17.94 1.11 -2.05
CA LYS A 192 16.86 1.63 -2.90
C LYS A 192 15.85 2.32 -1.99
N VAL A 193 15.63 3.61 -2.20
CA VAL A 193 14.67 4.41 -1.43
C VAL A 193 13.49 4.78 -2.31
N ILE A 194 12.30 4.54 -1.80
CA ILE A 194 11.02 4.84 -2.45
C ILE A 194 10.25 5.80 -1.55
N LEU A 195 9.98 7.00 -2.02
CA LEU A 195 9.12 7.97 -1.35
C LEU A 195 7.72 7.90 -1.96
N LEU A 196 6.68 7.84 -1.13
CA LEU A 196 5.28 7.91 -1.57
C LEU A 196 4.68 9.23 -1.08
N THR A 197 4.08 9.99 -2.00
CA THR A 197 3.53 11.31 -1.69
C THR A 197 2.34 11.71 -2.59
N ARG A 198 1.68 12.82 -2.27
CA ARG A 198 0.62 13.42 -3.10
C ARG A 198 1.24 14.17 -4.28
N ILE A 199 0.56 14.20 -5.42
CA ILE A 199 1.06 14.88 -6.63
C ILE A 199 1.40 16.35 -6.34
N SER A 200 0.61 17.02 -5.52
CA SER A 200 0.80 18.43 -5.18
C SER A 200 1.93 18.71 -4.19
N ILE A 201 2.55 17.70 -3.58
CA ILE A 201 3.56 17.88 -2.53
C ILE A 201 4.81 17.11 -2.90
N LEU A 202 5.93 17.83 -3.02
CA LEU A 202 7.24 17.26 -3.25
C LEU A 202 8.21 17.69 -2.16
N PRO A 203 9.27 16.90 -1.92
CA PRO A 203 10.44 17.38 -1.23
C PRO A 203 11.04 18.58 -1.97
N GLU A 204 11.48 19.58 -1.20
CA GLU A 204 12.18 20.74 -1.74
C GLU A 204 13.43 20.33 -2.54
N ASP A 205 14.15 19.34 -2.01
CA ASP A 205 15.35 18.80 -2.63
C ASP A 205 15.30 17.26 -2.70
N TYR A 206 15.87 16.72 -3.77
CA TYR A 206 16.02 15.28 -3.99
C TYR A 206 17.21 15.00 -4.92
N HIS A 207 17.72 13.77 -4.88
CA HIS A 207 18.88 13.37 -5.68
C HIS A 207 18.63 13.50 -7.20
N ALA A 208 19.64 13.89 -7.99
CA ALA A 208 19.51 14.15 -9.42
C ALA A 208 19.06 12.94 -10.26
N THR A 209 19.37 11.71 -9.82
CA THR A 209 18.97 10.47 -10.53
C THR A 209 17.61 9.92 -10.07
N THR A 210 16.83 10.72 -9.33
CA THR A 210 15.52 10.31 -8.85
C THR A 210 14.57 10.06 -10.01
N LYS A 211 14.02 8.84 -10.08
CA LYS A 211 12.95 8.50 -11.03
C LYS A 211 11.59 8.88 -10.43
N PHE A 212 10.72 9.43 -11.28
CA PHE A 212 9.35 9.78 -10.90
C PHE A 212 8.38 8.76 -11.46
N MET A 213 7.43 8.35 -10.63
CA MET A 213 6.37 7.45 -11.03
C MET A 213 5.02 8.00 -10.58
N GLN A 214 3.98 7.70 -11.35
CA GLN A 214 2.60 8.02 -11.00
C GLN A 214 1.77 6.76 -10.94
N LEU A 215 1.08 6.55 -9.82
CA LEU A 215 0.18 5.42 -9.64
C LEU A 215 -1.16 5.74 -10.29
N ASN A 216 -1.58 4.91 -11.25
CA ASN A 216 -2.85 5.13 -11.93
C ASN A 216 -4.05 4.77 -11.03
N GLY A 217 -5.18 5.39 -11.34
CA GLY A 217 -6.49 5.01 -10.78
C GLY A 217 -6.93 3.61 -11.23
N PHE A 218 -8.11 3.20 -10.79
CA PHE A 218 -8.75 1.98 -11.22
C PHE A 218 -9.21 2.13 -12.68
N SER A 219 -8.74 1.22 -13.54
CA SER A 219 -9.34 0.98 -14.85
C SER A 219 -10.60 0.12 -14.69
N ASP A 220 -11.40 -0.01 -15.76
CA ASP A 220 -12.52 -0.95 -15.79
C ASP A 220 -12.11 -2.39 -15.42
N GLU A 221 -10.92 -2.81 -15.84
CA GLU A 221 -10.37 -4.12 -15.49
C GLU A 221 -10.04 -4.22 -14.00
N SER A 222 -9.37 -3.22 -13.42
CA SER A 222 -9.05 -3.19 -11.99
C SER A 222 -10.32 -3.16 -11.13
N GLN A 223 -11.36 -2.45 -11.58
CA GLN A 223 -12.66 -2.45 -10.93
C GLN A 223 -13.27 -3.86 -10.91
N SER A 224 -13.34 -4.54 -12.07
CA SER A 224 -13.86 -5.90 -12.17
C SER A 224 -13.06 -6.90 -11.32
N GLN A 225 -11.73 -6.78 -11.31
CA GLN A 225 -10.85 -7.61 -10.49
C GLN A 225 -11.12 -7.39 -8.99
N TYR A 226 -11.30 -6.14 -8.55
CA TYR A 226 -11.64 -5.82 -7.16
C TYR A 226 -12.95 -6.49 -6.75
N ILE A 227 -14.01 -6.34 -7.55
CA ILE A 227 -15.31 -6.94 -7.27
C ILE A 227 -15.22 -8.45 -7.18
N ALA A 228 -14.59 -9.10 -8.18
CA ALA A 228 -14.43 -10.55 -8.19
C ALA A 228 -13.70 -11.04 -6.92
N LYS A 229 -12.65 -10.33 -6.50
CA LYS A 229 -11.83 -10.69 -5.34
C LYS A 229 -12.55 -10.49 -4.01
N MET A 230 -13.37 -9.46 -3.90
CA MET A 230 -14.08 -9.13 -2.65
C MET A 230 -15.40 -9.88 -2.50
N PHE A 231 -16.17 -10.00 -3.58
CA PHE A 231 -17.57 -10.46 -3.55
C PHE A 231 -17.82 -11.72 -4.40
N GLY A 232 -16.82 -12.22 -5.13
CA GLY A 232 -16.91 -13.47 -5.89
C GLY A 232 -17.71 -13.40 -7.21
N ASN A 233 -18.46 -12.32 -7.45
CA ASN A 233 -19.26 -12.15 -8.67
C ASN A 233 -18.97 -10.81 -9.37
N PRO A 234 -18.10 -10.77 -10.40
CA PRO A 234 -17.82 -9.55 -11.15
C PRO A 234 -19.01 -9.05 -11.98
N GLU A 235 -19.92 -9.94 -12.40
CA GLU A 235 -21.12 -9.60 -13.18
C GLU A 235 -22.26 -9.07 -12.31
N GLY A 236 -22.24 -9.39 -11.01
CA GLY A 236 -23.23 -8.95 -10.03
C GLY A 236 -23.09 -7.49 -9.59
N PHE A 237 -22.10 -6.76 -10.10
CA PHE A 237 -21.94 -5.34 -9.78
C PHE A 237 -22.83 -4.48 -10.67
N THR A 238 -24.10 -4.36 -10.26
CA THR A 238 -25.17 -3.51 -10.80
C THR A 238 -24.80 -2.03 -10.93
N LEU A 239 -23.64 -1.61 -10.42
CA LEU A 239 -23.22 -0.23 -10.42
C LEU A 239 -23.01 0.37 -11.82
N LYS A 240 -22.41 -0.37 -12.75
CA LYS A 240 -22.21 0.14 -14.13
C LYS A 240 -23.55 0.36 -14.84
N GLU A 241 -24.52 -0.52 -14.58
CA GLU A 241 -25.89 -0.39 -15.08
C GLU A 241 -26.62 0.78 -14.39
N LEU A 242 -26.50 0.89 -13.06
CA LEU A 242 -27.12 1.94 -12.26
C LEU A 242 -26.60 3.34 -12.61
N ILE A 243 -25.34 3.46 -13.00
CA ILE A 243 -24.73 4.74 -13.40
C ILE A 243 -25.00 5.08 -14.87
N LYS A 244 -25.25 4.08 -15.72
CA LYS A 244 -25.43 4.27 -17.17
C LYS A 244 -26.56 5.24 -17.50
N ASP A 245 -27.65 5.16 -16.74
CA ASP A 245 -28.87 5.93 -17.00
C ASP A 245 -28.93 7.26 -16.21
N LEU A 246 -27.91 7.55 -15.38
CA LEU A 246 -27.84 8.82 -14.66
C LEU A 246 -27.34 9.95 -15.58
N PRO A 247 -27.97 11.13 -15.56
CA PRO A 247 -27.51 12.30 -16.32
C PRO A 247 -26.05 12.70 -16.02
N ILE A 248 -25.57 12.38 -14.81
CA ILE A 248 -24.21 12.64 -14.33
C ILE A 248 -23.28 11.42 -14.47
N GLY A 249 -23.68 10.39 -15.22
CA GLY A 249 -22.98 9.11 -15.28
C GLY A 249 -21.53 9.20 -15.75
N GLY A 250 -21.20 10.17 -16.61
CA GLY A 250 -19.81 10.45 -17.02
C GLY A 250 -18.93 10.90 -15.85
N VAL A 251 -19.41 11.89 -15.09
CA VAL A 251 -18.71 12.41 -13.91
C VAL A 251 -18.53 11.33 -12.84
N ILE A 252 -19.54 10.49 -12.63
CA ILE A 252 -19.43 9.38 -11.68
C ILE A 252 -18.37 8.38 -12.14
N ARG A 253 -18.31 8.05 -13.44
CA ARG A 253 -17.26 7.14 -13.97
C ARG A 253 -15.86 7.69 -13.70
N ASP A 254 -15.65 8.99 -13.88
CA ASP A 254 -14.36 9.63 -13.61
C ASP A 254 -14.01 9.57 -12.11
N ILE A 255 -14.97 9.83 -11.23
CA ILE A 255 -14.81 9.71 -9.77
C ILE A 255 -14.44 8.26 -9.38
N LEU A 256 -15.05 7.26 -10.02
CA LEU A 256 -14.78 5.84 -9.75
C LEU A 256 -13.46 5.32 -10.30
N THR A 257 -12.72 6.15 -11.04
CA THR A 257 -11.29 5.87 -11.27
C THR A 257 -10.47 6.04 -9.99
N VAL A 258 -10.96 6.77 -8.99
CA VAL A 258 -10.31 6.86 -7.66
C VAL A 258 -10.66 5.59 -6.86
N PRO A 259 -9.66 4.75 -6.52
CA PRO A 259 -9.87 3.49 -5.81
C PRO A 259 -10.71 3.62 -4.54
N LEU A 260 -10.42 4.61 -3.68
CA LEU A 260 -11.18 4.81 -2.44
C LEU A 260 -12.68 4.99 -2.67
N PHE A 261 -13.07 5.80 -3.66
CA PHE A 261 -14.48 6.01 -3.97
C PHE A 261 -15.13 4.77 -4.56
N PHE A 262 -14.41 4.07 -5.44
CA PHE A 262 -14.88 2.81 -5.99
C PHE A 262 -15.09 1.75 -4.91
N THR A 263 -14.10 1.52 -4.04
CA THR A 263 -14.20 0.53 -2.97
C THR A 263 -15.31 0.89 -2.01
N MET A 264 -15.44 2.18 -1.64
CA MET A 264 -16.52 2.62 -0.77
C MET A 264 -17.89 2.27 -1.33
N LEU A 265 -18.13 2.63 -2.59
CA LEU A 265 -19.40 2.37 -3.25
C LEU A 265 -19.65 0.87 -3.44
N ALA A 266 -18.60 0.09 -3.70
CA ALA A 266 -18.71 -1.35 -3.85
C ALA A 266 -19.20 -2.04 -2.56
N HIS A 267 -18.63 -1.66 -1.42
CA HIS A 267 -19.03 -2.17 -0.11
C HIS A 267 -20.42 -1.69 0.31
N ILE A 268 -20.80 -0.45 -0.03
CA ILE A 268 -22.16 0.06 0.22
C ILE A 268 -23.19 -0.75 -0.59
N ASN A 269 -22.90 -1.03 -1.87
CA ASN A 269 -23.82 -1.79 -2.72
C ASN A 269 -24.02 -3.22 -2.20
N ASP A 270 -22.93 -3.93 -1.89
CA ASP A 270 -23.01 -5.29 -1.32
C ASP A 270 -23.82 -5.33 -0.02
N PHE A 271 -23.64 -4.34 0.87
CA PHE A 271 -24.45 -4.23 2.09
C PHE A 271 -25.95 -4.06 1.79
N LEU A 272 -26.30 -3.25 0.79
CA LEU A 272 -27.69 -3.04 0.39
C LEU A 272 -28.30 -4.30 -0.22
N ASP A 273 -27.58 -4.98 -1.11
CA ASP A 273 -28.05 -6.23 -1.76
C ASP A 273 -28.30 -7.33 -0.72
N GLN A 274 -27.38 -7.50 0.24
CA GLN A 274 -27.58 -8.45 1.35
C GLN A 274 -28.77 -8.07 2.24
N SER A 275 -29.01 -6.77 2.46
CA SER A 275 -30.13 -6.29 3.25
C SER A 275 -31.48 -6.49 2.55
N ILE A 276 -31.52 -6.29 1.23
CA ILE A 276 -32.70 -6.55 0.41
C ILE A 276 -32.98 -8.05 0.34
N GLY A 277 -31.98 -8.88 0.05
CA GLY A 277 -32.10 -10.34 0.03
C GLY A 277 -32.59 -10.94 1.35
N LYS A 278 -32.19 -10.35 2.49
CA LYS A 278 -32.71 -10.71 3.84
C LYS A 278 -34.17 -10.28 4.05
N ARG A 279 -34.65 -9.23 3.39
CA ARG A 279 -36.07 -8.80 3.43
C ARG A 279 -36.95 -9.68 2.55
N THR A 280 -36.53 -10.02 1.34
CA THR A 280 -37.28 -10.90 0.44
C THR A 280 -37.36 -12.34 0.97
N SER A 281 -36.29 -12.86 1.58
CA SER A 281 -36.31 -14.18 2.23
C SER A 281 -37.18 -14.24 3.49
N ARG A 282 -37.36 -13.12 4.22
CA ARG A 282 -38.32 -13.03 5.34
C ARG A 282 -39.79 -12.91 4.90
N GLN A 283 -40.06 -12.38 3.69
CA GLN A 283 -41.42 -12.29 3.16
C GLN A 283 -41.89 -13.56 2.43
N LEU A 284 -41.00 -14.54 2.20
CA LEU A 284 -41.29 -15.80 1.53
C LEU A 284 -41.32 -17.02 2.48
N GLN A 285 -41.62 -16.85 3.78
CA GLN A 285 -42.14 -17.95 4.60
C GLN A 285 -43.65 -18.04 4.39
N PRO A 286 -44.19 -19.02 3.62
CA PRO A 286 -45.62 -19.15 3.45
C PRO A 286 -46.24 -19.67 4.74
N CYS A 287 -47.37 -19.08 5.11
CA CYS A 287 -48.36 -19.67 6.00
C CYS A 287 -48.73 -21.08 5.49
N LEU A 288 -48.02 -22.10 5.94
CA LEU A 288 -48.40 -23.51 5.79
C LEU A 288 -48.61 -24.11 7.18
N ARG A 289 -49.67 -23.66 7.84
CA ARG A 289 -50.42 -24.45 8.81
C ARG A 289 -51.86 -23.98 8.69
N TYR A 290 -52.72 -24.80 8.10
CA TYR A 290 -54.07 -25.17 8.57
C TYR A 290 -54.79 -25.94 7.47
N SER A 291 -55.68 -26.86 7.88
CA SER A 291 -56.43 -27.89 7.12
C SER A 291 -55.56 -29.07 6.65
N TYR A 292 -55.75 -30.31 7.10
CA TYR A 292 -57.01 -31.03 7.33
C TYR A 292 -56.95 -31.95 8.56
N GLN A 293 -57.95 -31.84 9.43
CA GLN A 293 -58.52 -32.97 10.17
C GLN A 293 -59.91 -33.21 9.58
N SER A 294 -60.13 -34.39 9.00
CA SER A 294 -61.39 -35.12 8.90
C SER A 294 -61.04 -36.54 8.46
#